data_AF-A0A2R6PG45-F1
#
_entry.id   AF-A0A2R6PG45-F1
#
_cell.length_a   1.000
_cell.length_b   1.000
_cell.length_c   1.000
_cell.angle_alpha   90.00
_cell.angle_beta   90.00
_cell.angle_gamma   90.00
#
_symmetry.space_group_name_H-M   'P 1'
#
loop_
_entity.id
_entity.type
_entity.pdbx_description
1 polymer ?
#
loop_
_entity_poly.entity_id
_entity_poly.type
_entity_poly.pdbx_seq_one_letter_code
_entity_poly.pdbx_strand_id
1 'polypeptide(L)'
;MPGMVSLQTACSCSLNGMNPSIRRGYQVYREVCAACHSLDRIAWRNLVGVSHNVDEVRAMAEEVEYEDGPDDKGEMFQRPGKLSDYMPPPYPNEESARAGNAGALPPDLSLIVKARHGGPDYIFALLTGYTDPPAGFEIRDGMNYNPYFPGNAISMARVLFDGLVEYDDGTPATTSQMAKDVVTFLNWASEPEHDERKKAGLKAVILFSALTAISLYVKRFKWSYIKSRKIFNKKTKKSVITKSVTTSALDPNDHAALNRRAARFQREHEIERQKAVPFGSHLSSSQASRLNPVFQSRSGTPAYAGDEPEADPNVPNWDRHTIVGTCQDLFKEYLRLTSEPKPEQIRPYDVLQKTLTELKKRWREKANYNWICSQFKSLRQDLTVQRIKNEFTVTVYEIHARMALEVSDLVEYNQCQAMLKNLYDLGITGKEEEFTAYRILMWIHGRNRSDINLYVGQLTHKQKSAPAVRHALSVQRALSMGNYHSLFDLYLNAPNMGAYIMDHFIARERARALMVMAKAYRTLPLSFIHNELAFDTHAQARDFLMEHRAGFFQNPNSPDEEKILDCKPVGTTLAQVFEEKYRKVQIKGAV
;
A
#
# COMPACT_ATOMS: atom_id res chain seq x y z
N MET A 1 18.66 -33.64 0.59
CA MET A 1 17.32 -34.26 0.58
C MET A 1 17.18 -35.07 -0.70
N PRO A 2 17.25 -36.41 -0.65
CA PRO A 2 17.09 -37.24 -1.83
C PRO A 2 15.60 -37.44 -2.14
N GLY A 3 15.22 -37.11 -3.37
CA GLY A 3 14.07 -37.63 -4.12
C GLY A 3 12.72 -37.73 -3.42
N MET A 4 12.04 -36.59 -3.18
CA MET A 4 10.58 -36.61 -2.95
C MET A 4 9.88 -36.93 -4.28
N VAL A 5 9.21 -38.08 -4.33
CA VAL A 5 8.26 -38.42 -5.39
C VAL A 5 7.12 -37.41 -5.32
N SER A 6 7.05 -36.49 -6.27
CA SER A 6 6.04 -35.43 -6.31
C SER A 6 4.64 -36.05 -6.47
N LEU A 7 3.81 -35.97 -5.43
CA LEU A 7 2.40 -36.38 -5.47
C LEU A 7 1.54 -35.49 -6.37
N GLN A 8 2.08 -34.37 -6.91
CA GLN A 8 1.35 -33.42 -7.74
C GLN A 8 0.87 -33.99 -9.09
N THR A 9 1.33 -35.18 -9.47
CA THR A 9 1.02 -35.80 -10.76
C THR A 9 -0.24 -36.68 -10.77
N ALA A 10 -0.92 -36.89 -9.63
CA ALA A 10 -1.96 -37.92 -9.49
C ALA A 10 -3.42 -37.43 -9.45
N CYS A 11 -3.71 -36.17 -9.79
CA CYS A 11 -5.10 -35.69 -9.91
C CYS A 11 -5.57 -35.77 -11.37
N SER A 12 -5.77 -37.00 -11.86
CA SER A 12 -6.40 -37.25 -13.15
C SER A 12 -7.92 -37.11 -12.96
N CYS A 13 -8.54 -36.07 -13.49
CA CYS A 13 -10.01 -36.00 -13.58
C CYS A 13 -10.53 -37.23 -14.33
N SER A 14 -11.39 -38.03 -13.69
CA SER A 14 -12.21 -39.04 -14.37
C SER A 14 -13.23 -38.33 -15.26
N LEU A 15 -13.56 -38.97 -16.39
CA LEU A 15 -14.51 -38.48 -17.42
C LEU A 15 -15.93 -38.17 -16.88
N ASN A 16 -16.26 -38.61 -15.66
CA ASN A 16 -17.58 -38.44 -15.02
C ASN A 16 -17.62 -37.36 -13.91
N GLY A 17 -16.57 -36.55 -13.75
CA GLY A 17 -16.58 -35.42 -12.81
C GLY A 17 -16.36 -35.76 -11.33
N MET A 18 -16.40 -37.04 -10.94
CA MET A 18 -16.10 -37.51 -9.58
C MET A 18 -14.66 -38.05 -9.48
N ASN A 19 -13.96 -37.76 -8.39
CA ASN A 19 -12.57 -38.18 -8.16
C ASN A 19 -12.50 -39.37 -7.18
N PRO A 20 -12.17 -40.60 -7.66
CA PRO A 20 -12.15 -41.81 -6.83
C PRO A 20 -11.18 -41.75 -5.65
N SER A 21 -10.05 -41.06 -5.78
CA SER A 21 -9.06 -40.94 -4.71
C SER A 21 -9.53 -40.00 -3.60
N ILE A 22 -10.29 -38.94 -3.93
CA ILE A 22 -10.94 -38.07 -2.93
C ILE A 22 -12.03 -38.85 -2.19
N ARG A 23 -12.80 -39.71 -2.87
CA ARG A 23 -13.82 -40.56 -2.26
C ARG A 23 -13.22 -41.53 -1.24
N ARG A 24 -12.20 -42.29 -1.64
CA ARG A 24 -11.45 -43.18 -0.73
C ARG A 24 -10.78 -42.41 0.41
N GLY A 25 -10.25 -41.22 0.13
CA GLY A 25 -9.62 -40.38 1.14
C GLY A 25 -10.58 -39.85 2.20
N TYR A 26 -11.82 -39.53 1.80
CA TYR A 26 -12.89 -39.22 2.74
C TYR A 26 -13.24 -40.43 3.62
N GLN A 27 -13.24 -41.64 3.06
CA GLN A 27 -13.48 -42.86 3.84
C GLN A 27 -12.42 -43.05 4.93
N VAL A 28 -11.13 -42.88 4.59
CA VAL A 28 -10.03 -42.92 5.57
C VAL A 28 -10.19 -41.81 6.63
N TYR A 29 -10.58 -40.60 6.22
CA TYR A 29 -10.84 -39.52 7.19
C TYR A 29 -11.96 -39.93 8.16
N ARG A 30 -13.10 -40.39 7.64
CA ARG A 30 -14.28 -40.76 8.45
C ARG A 30 -13.99 -41.91 9.42
N GLU A 31 -13.30 -42.95 8.97
CA GLU A 31 -13.11 -44.18 9.75
C GLU A 31 -11.89 -44.13 10.69
N VAL A 32 -10.90 -43.29 10.39
CA VAL A 32 -9.65 -43.22 11.16
C VAL A 32 -9.42 -41.84 11.78
N CYS A 33 -9.46 -40.78 10.98
CA CYS A 33 -9.02 -39.45 11.42
C CYS A 33 -10.08 -38.69 12.23
N ALA A 34 -11.36 -38.86 11.90
CA ALA A 34 -12.47 -38.11 12.49
C ALA A 34 -12.67 -38.39 13.98
N ALA A 35 -12.11 -39.49 14.50
CA ALA A 35 -12.13 -39.79 15.93
C ALA A 35 -11.31 -38.79 16.78
N CYS A 36 -10.29 -38.16 16.20
CA CYS A 36 -9.40 -37.24 16.91
C CYS A 36 -9.34 -35.85 16.28
N HIS A 37 -9.61 -35.73 14.97
CA HIS A 37 -9.43 -34.49 14.22
C HIS A 37 -10.74 -33.92 13.69
N SER A 38 -10.95 -32.62 13.94
CA SER A 38 -12.05 -31.87 13.33
C SER A 38 -11.81 -31.55 11.85
N LEU A 39 -12.90 -31.23 11.16
CA LEU A 39 -12.92 -30.76 9.76
C LEU A 39 -13.94 -29.62 9.62
N ASP A 40 -13.72 -28.56 10.40
CA ASP A 40 -14.71 -27.52 10.71
C ASP A 40 -15.13 -26.66 9.52
N ARG A 41 -14.37 -26.68 8.41
CA ARG A 41 -14.66 -25.85 7.22
C ARG A 41 -15.30 -26.60 6.07
N ILE A 42 -15.52 -27.91 6.21
CA ILE A 42 -16.16 -28.74 5.20
C ILE A 42 -17.56 -29.10 5.67
N ALA A 43 -18.56 -28.72 4.86
CA ALA A 43 -19.94 -29.14 5.04
C ALA A 43 -20.27 -30.33 4.14
N TRP A 44 -21.31 -31.08 4.47
CA TRP A 44 -21.76 -32.23 3.68
C TRP A 44 -21.95 -31.88 2.20
N ARG A 45 -22.59 -30.75 1.90
CA ARG A 45 -22.80 -30.23 0.53
C ARG A 45 -21.52 -30.08 -0.30
N ASN A 46 -20.35 -29.95 0.34
CA ASN A 46 -19.09 -29.80 -0.38
C ASN A 46 -18.66 -31.11 -1.07
N LEU A 47 -19.08 -32.28 -0.57
CA LEU A 47 -18.77 -33.58 -1.18
C LEU A 47 -19.59 -33.86 -2.46
N VAL A 48 -20.74 -33.19 -2.59
CA VAL A 48 -21.66 -33.34 -3.72
C VAL A 48 -21.00 -32.90 -5.01
N GLY A 49 -20.95 -33.79 -6.00
CA GLY A 49 -20.35 -33.51 -7.31
C GLY A 49 -18.81 -33.51 -7.30
N VAL A 50 -18.18 -33.86 -6.17
CA VAL A 50 -16.73 -34.06 -6.06
C VAL A 50 -16.40 -35.53 -5.85
N SER A 51 -16.95 -36.14 -4.81
CA SER A 51 -16.69 -37.54 -4.43
C SER A 51 -17.94 -38.40 -4.34
N HIS A 52 -19.10 -37.78 -4.09
CA HIS A 52 -20.37 -38.46 -3.90
C HIS A 52 -21.50 -37.73 -4.63
N ASN A 53 -22.60 -38.42 -4.86
CA ASN A 53 -23.83 -37.82 -5.37
C ASN A 53 -24.69 -37.21 -4.23
N VAL A 54 -25.75 -36.48 -4.58
CA VAL A 54 -26.60 -35.77 -3.59
C VAL A 54 -27.24 -36.73 -2.60
N ASP A 55 -27.73 -37.87 -3.08
CA ASP A 55 -28.50 -38.82 -2.26
C ASP A 55 -27.59 -39.62 -1.33
N GLU A 56 -26.39 -39.98 -1.79
CA GLU A 56 -25.33 -40.58 -0.96
C GLU A 56 -24.93 -39.65 0.19
N VAL A 57 -24.65 -38.38 -0.11
CA VAL A 57 -24.25 -37.41 0.91
C VAL A 57 -25.40 -37.12 1.88
N ARG A 58 -26.64 -37.09 1.39
CA ARG A 58 -27.82 -36.93 2.26
C ARG A 58 -27.92 -38.10 3.23
N ALA A 59 -27.80 -39.34 2.76
CA ALA A 59 -27.83 -40.52 3.62
C ALA A 59 -26.70 -40.48 4.67
N MET A 60 -25.48 -40.12 4.28
CA MET A 60 -24.36 -39.98 5.23
C MET A 60 -24.57 -38.85 6.25
N ALA A 61 -25.21 -37.74 5.85
CA ALA A 61 -25.51 -36.64 6.77
C ALA A 61 -26.59 -37.05 7.79
N GLU A 62 -27.57 -37.83 7.37
CA GLU A 62 -28.66 -38.33 8.22
C GLU A 62 -28.19 -39.34 9.27
N GLU A 63 -27.01 -39.97 9.09
CA GLU A 63 -26.38 -40.86 10.08
C GLU A 63 -25.87 -40.11 11.34
N VAL A 64 -25.71 -38.78 11.26
CA VAL A 64 -25.19 -37.95 12.34
C VAL A 64 -26.30 -37.08 12.94
N GLU A 65 -26.36 -37.02 14.27
CA GLU A 65 -27.27 -36.12 14.98
C GLU A 65 -26.61 -34.76 15.26
N TYR A 66 -27.38 -33.69 15.06
CA TYR A 66 -26.98 -32.31 15.28
C TYR A 66 -27.95 -31.61 16.21
N GLU A 67 -27.39 -30.80 17.10
CA GLU A 67 -28.17 -29.89 17.95
C GLU A 67 -28.67 -28.72 17.10
N ASP A 68 -29.97 -28.48 17.12
CA ASP A 68 -30.65 -27.36 16.46
C ASP A 68 -31.66 -26.72 17.44
N GLY A 69 -32.12 -25.52 17.13
CA GLY A 69 -33.06 -24.77 17.97
C GLY A 69 -32.65 -23.31 18.22
N PRO A 70 -33.38 -22.62 19.11
CA PRO A 70 -34.44 -23.16 19.99
C PRO A 70 -35.76 -23.46 19.28
N ASP A 71 -36.54 -24.40 19.80
CA ASP A 71 -37.93 -24.66 19.39
C ASP A 71 -38.92 -23.60 19.91
N ASP A 72 -40.22 -23.76 19.64
CA ASP A 72 -41.28 -22.85 20.09
C ASP A 72 -41.41 -22.75 21.63
N LYS A 73 -40.73 -23.63 22.39
CA LYS A 73 -40.65 -23.61 23.85
C LYS A 73 -39.32 -23.07 24.38
N GLY A 74 -38.38 -22.73 23.50
CA GLY A 74 -37.05 -22.25 23.86
C GLY A 74 -36.05 -23.36 24.20
N GLU A 75 -36.33 -24.62 23.87
CA GLU A 75 -35.45 -25.77 24.12
C GLU A 75 -34.66 -26.13 22.86
N MET A 76 -33.39 -26.53 23.02
CA MET A 76 -32.58 -27.09 21.93
C MET A 76 -32.96 -28.56 21.72
N PHE A 77 -32.99 -29.03 20.48
CA PHE A 77 -33.36 -30.41 20.12
C PHE A 77 -32.33 -31.04 19.18
N GLN A 78 -32.27 -32.36 19.16
CA GLN A 78 -31.44 -33.12 18.22
C GLN A 78 -32.21 -33.43 16.94
N ARG A 79 -31.54 -33.31 15.80
CA ARG A 79 -32.10 -33.69 14.49
C ARG A 79 -31.07 -34.43 13.64
N PRO A 80 -31.52 -35.24 12.66
CA PRO A 80 -30.62 -35.77 11.65
C PRO A 80 -29.93 -34.64 10.88
N GLY A 81 -28.70 -34.87 10.46
CA GLY A 81 -27.91 -33.94 9.68
C GLY A 81 -28.52 -33.62 8.32
N LYS A 82 -28.28 -32.40 7.85
CA LYS A 82 -28.65 -31.94 6.51
C LYS A 82 -27.40 -31.52 5.74
N LEU A 83 -27.53 -31.41 4.41
CA LEU A 83 -26.40 -31.07 3.53
C LEU A 83 -25.68 -29.75 3.90
N SER A 84 -26.36 -28.80 4.54
CA SER A 84 -25.74 -27.54 4.95
C SER A 84 -24.87 -27.65 6.21
N ASP A 85 -25.01 -28.71 6.98
CA ASP A 85 -24.28 -28.87 8.24
C ASP A 85 -22.80 -29.18 8.00
N TYR A 86 -21.97 -28.70 8.91
CA TYR A 86 -20.53 -28.97 8.94
C TYR A 86 -20.24 -30.34 9.54
N MET A 87 -19.10 -30.94 9.20
CA MET A 87 -18.70 -32.21 9.80
C MET A 87 -18.64 -32.08 11.34
N PRO A 88 -19.16 -33.07 12.09
CA PRO A 88 -19.23 -32.98 13.54
C PRO A 88 -17.81 -32.98 14.14
N PRO A 89 -17.51 -32.11 15.12
CA PRO A 89 -16.23 -32.15 15.81
C PRO A 89 -16.17 -33.36 16.76
N PRO A 90 -15.01 -34.02 16.90
CA PRO A 90 -14.85 -35.17 17.82
C PRO A 90 -14.94 -34.78 19.31
N TYR A 91 -14.69 -33.50 19.61
CA TYR A 91 -14.64 -32.98 20.97
C TYR A 91 -15.42 -31.67 21.05
N PRO A 92 -16.10 -31.38 22.17
CA PRO A 92 -16.85 -30.13 22.35
C PRO A 92 -15.96 -28.89 22.49
N ASN A 93 -14.71 -29.04 22.95
CA ASN A 93 -13.77 -27.94 23.17
C ASN A 93 -12.31 -28.41 23.13
N GLU A 94 -11.36 -27.47 23.08
CA GLU A 94 -9.93 -27.78 23.01
C GLU A 94 -9.40 -28.50 24.26
N GLU A 95 -9.94 -28.20 25.43
CA GLU A 95 -9.54 -28.79 26.71
C GLU A 95 -9.87 -30.28 26.74
N SER A 96 -11.07 -30.67 26.28
CA SER A 96 -11.48 -32.07 26.14
C SER A 96 -10.66 -32.80 25.08
N ALA A 97 -10.32 -32.13 23.98
CA ALA A 97 -9.42 -32.69 22.96
C ALA A 97 -8.02 -32.97 23.54
N ARG A 98 -7.46 -32.05 24.33
CA ARG A 98 -6.17 -32.24 25.01
C ARG A 98 -6.24 -33.36 26.05
N ALA A 99 -7.31 -33.42 26.83
CA ALA A 99 -7.49 -34.47 27.82
C ALA A 99 -7.55 -35.86 27.17
N GLY A 100 -8.23 -35.99 26.02
CA GLY A 100 -8.32 -37.24 25.26
C GLY A 100 -7.02 -37.68 24.58
N ASN A 101 -6.07 -36.76 24.38
CA ASN A 101 -4.84 -37.01 23.59
C ASN A 101 -3.56 -36.70 24.39
N ALA A 102 -3.53 -37.09 25.67
CA ALA A 102 -2.34 -36.99 26.54
C ALA A 102 -1.74 -35.57 26.61
N GLY A 103 -2.59 -34.54 26.62
CA GLY A 103 -2.22 -33.11 26.68
C GLY A 103 -1.94 -32.46 25.32
N ALA A 104 -1.81 -33.25 24.26
CA ALA A 104 -1.64 -32.74 22.90
C ALA A 104 -2.98 -32.36 22.28
N LEU A 105 -3.00 -31.31 21.44
CA LEU A 105 -4.20 -30.89 20.72
C LEU A 105 -4.10 -31.36 19.27
N PRO A 106 -4.96 -32.30 18.82
CA PRO A 106 -5.09 -32.61 17.40
C PRO A 106 -5.61 -31.37 16.65
N PRO A 107 -4.87 -30.85 15.64
CA PRO A 107 -5.33 -29.70 14.87
C PRO A 107 -6.49 -30.06 13.93
N ASP A 108 -7.33 -29.08 13.61
CA ASP A 108 -8.29 -29.14 12.50
C ASP A 108 -7.58 -29.49 11.18
N LEU A 109 -8.15 -30.41 10.42
CA LEU A 109 -7.58 -30.89 9.16
C LEU A 109 -8.08 -30.12 7.94
N SER A 110 -8.99 -29.16 8.09
CA SER A 110 -9.59 -28.47 6.94
C SER A 110 -8.54 -27.72 6.09
N LEU A 111 -7.56 -27.09 6.75
CA LEU A 111 -6.51 -26.29 6.08
C LEU A 111 -5.10 -26.86 6.27
N ILE A 112 -4.98 -28.08 6.80
CA ILE A 112 -3.69 -28.62 7.25
C ILE A 112 -2.64 -28.71 6.15
N VAL A 113 -3.06 -28.96 4.90
CA VAL A 113 -2.15 -29.03 3.74
C VAL A 113 -1.56 -27.65 3.43
N LYS A 114 -2.35 -26.57 3.54
CA LYS A 114 -1.83 -25.20 3.36
C LYS A 114 -1.09 -24.69 4.60
N ALA A 115 -1.40 -25.23 5.78
CA ALA A 115 -0.81 -24.82 7.06
C ALA A 115 0.53 -25.48 7.38
N ARG A 116 1.07 -26.34 6.50
CA ARG A 116 2.36 -27.01 6.69
C ARG A 116 3.26 -26.85 5.47
N HIS A 117 4.54 -26.59 5.73
CA HIS A 117 5.56 -26.58 4.67
C HIS A 117 5.69 -27.98 4.05
N GLY A 118 5.84 -28.03 2.73
CA GLY A 118 5.81 -29.31 1.98
C GLY A 118 4.40 -29.80 1.66
N GLY A 119 3.35 -29.18 2.22
CA GLY A 119 1.96 -29.45 1.90
C GLY A 119 1.59 -30.93 1.90
N PRO A 120 1.04 -31.48 0.79
CA PRO A 120 0.61 -32.87 0.76
C PRO A 120 1.79 -33.86 0.93
N ASP A 121 2.98 -33.52 0.41
CA ASP A 121 4.16 -34.38 0.50
C ASP A 121 4.62 -34.54 1.97
N TYR A 122 4.50 -33.48 2.77
CA TYR A 122 4.80 -33.54 4.21
C TYR A 122 3.85 -34.47 4.95
N ILE A 123 2.54 -34.37 4.71
CA ILE A 123 1.55 -35.21 5.41
C ILE A 123 1.70 -36.67 5.00
N PHE A 124 1.93 -36.94 3.71
CA PHE A 124 2.20 -38.29 3.23
C PHE A 124 3.43 -38.88 3.92
N ALA A 125 4.55 -38.14 3.93
CA ALA A 125 5.77 -38.58 4.58
C ALA A 125 5.60 -38.77 6.09
N LEU A 126 4.83 -37.90 6.75
CA LEU A 126 4.51 -38.02 8.17
C LEU A 126 3.75 -39.34 8.44
N LEU A 127 2.69 -39.62 7.68
CA LEU A 127 1.84 -40.80 7.88
C LEU A 127 2.56 -42.12 7.57
N THR A 128 3.41 -42.14 6.54
CA THR A 128 4.16 -43.36 6.16
C THR A 128 5.53 -43.48 6.83
N GLY A 129 5.98 -42.45 7.54
CA GLY A 129 7.36 -42.32 8.05
C GLY A 129 7.59 -42.74 9.49
N TYR A 130 6.58 -43.32 10.17
CA TYR A 130 6.74 -43.84 11.52
C TYR A 130 7.75 -44.99 11.55
N THR A 131 8.79 -44.86 12.37
CA THR A 131 9.88 -45.84 12.55
C THR A 131 10.34 -45.81 14.00
N ASP A 132 11.09 -46.83 14.43
CA ASP A 132 11.71 -46.84 15.75
C ASP A 132 12.78 -45.74 15.90
N PRO A 133 12.98 -45.19 17.11
CA PRO A 133 13.98 -44.16 17.34
C PRO A 133 15.40 -44.70 17.07
N PRO A 134 16.29 -43.88 16.47
CA PRO A 134 17.68 -44.25 16.28
C PRO A 134 18.38 -44.42 17.64
N ALA A 135 19.45 -45.23 17.66
CA ALA A 135 20.22 -45.48 18.87
C ALA A 135 20.68 -44.17 19.54
N GLY A 136 20.37 -44.03 20.83
CA GLY A 136 20.72 -42.85 21.64
C GLY A 136 19.68 -41.72 21.64
N PHE A 137 18.53 -41.88 20.97
CA PHE A 137 17.44 -40.92 21.01
C PHE A 137 16.35 -41.36 22.02
N GLU A 138 16.31 -40.69 23.18
CA GLU A 138 15.29 -40.95 24.20
C GLU A 138 14.00 -40.17 23.91
N ILE A 139 12.87 -40.88 23.91
CA ILE A 139 11.54 -40.31 23.70
C ILE A 139 10.82 -40.26 25.03
N ARG A 140 10.16 -39.12 25.31
CA ARG A 140 9.35 -38.95 26.51
C ARG A 140 8.14 -39.89 26.45
N ASP A 141 7.73 -40.41 27.60
CA ASP A 141 6.55 -41.27 27.70
C ASP A 141 5.31 -40.60 27.07
N GLY A 142 4.61 -41.36 26.21
CA GLY A 142 3.44 -40.88 25.46
C GLY A 142 3.74 -40.18 24.12
N MET A 143 5.02 -40.09 23.71
CA MET A 143 5.42 -39.58 22.39
C MET A 143 5.91 -40.72 21.49
N ASN A 144 5.86 -40.49 20.17
CA ASN A 144 6.27 -41.43 19.13
C ASN A 144 7.37 -40.82 18.27
N TYR A 145 8.28 -41.65 17.75
CA TYR A 145 9.33 -41.17 16.86
C TYR A 145 8.77 -40.96 15.45
N ASN A 146 9.06 -39.80 14.86
CA ASN A 146 8.81 -39.57 13.45
C ASN A 146 9.85 -38.59 12.88
N PRO A 147 10.73 -39.01 11.95
CA PRO A 147 11.81 -38.19 11.43
C PRO A 147 11.35 -36.98 10.61
N TYR A 148 10.09 -36.96 10.16
CA TYR A 148 9.52 -35.84 9.42
C TYR A 148 8.88 -34.79 10.34
N PHE A 149 8.56 -35.14 11.60
CA PHE A 149 7.98 -34.19 12.54
C PHE A 149 9.07 -33.27 13.14
N PRO A 150 8.85 -31.95 13.28
CA PRO A 150 9.82 -31.06 13.91
C PRO A 150 10.17 -31.51 15.33
N GLY A 151 11.46 -31.77 15.60
CA GLY A 151 11.92 -32.32 16.88
C GLY A 151 11.84 -33.84 17.00
N ASN A 152 11.43 -34.54 15.94
CA ASN A 152 11.36 -35.99 15.79
C ASN A 152 10.46 -36.75 16.80
N ALA A 153 9.75 -36.06 17.68
CA ALA A 153 8.88 -36.64 18.69
C ALA A 153 7.47 -36.06 18.54
N ILE A 154 6.48 -36.91 18.28
CA ILE A 154 5.08 -36.53 18.02
C ILE A 154 4.14 -37.29 18.97
N SER A 155 3.15 -36.60 19.55
CA SER A 155 2.16 -37.23 20.45
C SER A 155 1.16 -38.13 19.72
N MET A 156 1.01 -37.96 18.40
CA MET A 156 0.16 -38.80 17.55
C MET A 156 0.84 -40.15 17.29
N ALA A 157 0.19 -41.24 17.69
CA ALA A 157 0.61 -42.59 17.37
C ALA A 157 0.45 -42.89 15.87
N ARG A 158 1.06 -43.97 15.39
CA ARG A 158 0.82 -44.44 14.02
C ARG A 158 -0.65 -44.84 13.89
N VAL A 159 -1.36 -44.20 12.96
CA VAL A 159 -2.81 -44.41 12.75
C VAL A 159 -3.15 -45.29 11.55
N LEU A 160 -2.21 -45.49 10.61
CA LEU A 160 -2.46 -46.28 9.38
C LEU A 160 -1.69 -47.60 9.40
N PHE A 161 -2.41 -48.69 9.18
CA PHE A 161 -1.91 -50.06 9.07
C PHE A 161 -2.55 -50.77 7.88
N ASP A 162 -1.84 -51.72 7.27
CA ASP A 162 -2.36 -52.44 6.11
C ASP A 162 -3.67 -53.18 6.45
N GLY A 163 -4.70 -52.99 5.63
CA GLY A 163 -6.01 -53.61 5.79
C GLY A 163 -6.94 -52.93 6.81
N LEU A 164 -6.62 -51.73 7.29
CA LEU A 164 -7.42 -51.03 8.32
C LEU A 164 -8.81 -50.60 7.84
N VAL A 165 -8.94 -50.22 6.57
CA VAL A 165 -10.18 -49.74 5.94
C VAL A 165 -10.52 -50.66 4.77
N GLU A 166 -11.79 -50.98 4.55
CA GLU A 166 -12.24 -51.69 3.35
C GLU A 166 -12.84 -50.69 2.36
N TYR A 167 -12.11 -50.40 1.26
CA TYR A 167 -12.59 -49.46 0.25
C TYR A 167 -13.81 -50.00 -0.50
N ASP A 168 -14.79 -49.12 -0.74
CA ASP A 168 -16.02 -49.45 -1.46
C ASP A 168 -15.80 -49.93 -2.90
N ASP A 169 -14.71 -49.47 -3.53
CA ASP A 169 -14.30 -49.86 -4.89
C ASP A 169 -13.41 -51.13 -4.94
N GLY A 170 -13.14 -51.76 -3.79
CA GLY A 170 -12.32 -52.97 -3.70
C GLY A 170 -10.80 -52.73 -3.83
N THR A 171 -10.34 -51.48 -3.82
CA THR A 171 -8.91 -51.16 -3.82
C THR A 171 -8.23 -51.77 -2.58
N PRO A 172 -7.02 -52.36 -2.69
CA PRO A 172 -6.28 -52.83 -1.52
C PRO A 172 -5.87 -51.68 -0.60
N ALA A 173 -6.32 -51.71 0.65
CA ALA A 173 -6.02 -50.69 1.65
C ALA A 173 -4.64 -50.88 2.30
N THR A 174 -3.58 -50.73 1.52
CA THR A 174 -2.22 -50.66 2.07
C THR A 174 -1.99 -49.31 2.76
N THR A 175 -1.06 -49.24 3.71
CA THR A 175 -0.70 -48.03 4.46
C THR A 175 -0.37 -46.88 3.51
N SER A 176 0.40 -47.14 2.44
CA SER A 176 0.77 -46.13 1.45
C SER A 176 -0.41 -45.68 0.59
N GLN A 177 -1.33 -46.60 0.25
CA GLN A 177 -2.53 -46.26 -0.53
C GLN A 177 -3.50 -45.42 0.30
N MET A 178 -3.74 -45.78 1.56
CA MET A 178 -4.54 -44.97 2.49
C MET A 178 -3.93 -43.60 2.74
N ALA A 179 -2.61 -43.53 2.96
CA ALA A 179 -1.90 -42.26 3.10
C ALA A 179 -2.04 -41.38 1.85
N LYS A 180 -1.96 -41.97 0.65
CA LYS A 180 -2.13 -41.25 -0.61
C LYS A 180 -3.55 -40.70 -0.77
N ASP A 181 -4.56 -41.53 -0.51
CA ASP A 181 -5.96 -41.16 -0.69
C ASP A 181 -6.38 -40.10 0.35
N VAL A 182 -6.06 -40.27 1.64
CA VAL A 182 -6.39 -39.27 2.67
C VAL A 182 -5.69 -37.93 2.42
N VAL A 183 -4.42 -37.93 1.99
CA VAL A 183 -3.72 -36.69 1.63
C VAL A 183 -4.34 -36.02 0.40
N THR A 184 -4.83 -36.81 -0.56
CA THR A 184 -5.53 -36.28 -1.73
C THR A 184 -6.85 -35.61 -1.32
N PHE A 185 -7.61 -36.23 -0.41
CA PHE A 185 -8.80 -35.64 0.18
C PHE A 185 -8.50 -34.37 0.98
N LEU A 186 -7.48 -34.37 1.85
CA LEU A 186 -7.09 -33.20 2.64
C LEU A 186 -6.58 -32.04 1.76
N ASN A 187 -5.92 -32.35 0.64
CA ASN A 187 -5.50 -31.34 -0.33
C ASN A 187 -6.72 -30.69 -0.99
N TRP A 188 -7.74 -31.48 -1.34
CA TRP A 188 -9.01 -30.96 -1.81
C TRP A 188 -9.74 -30.15 -0.72
N ALA A 189 -9.78 -30.62 0.52
CA ALA A 189 -10.42 -29.89 1.63
C ALA A 189 -9.77 -28.52 1.87
N SER A 190 -8.44 -28.44 1.73
CA SER A 190 -7.68 -27.18 1.83
C SER A 190 -7.79 -26.28 0.60
N GLU A 191 -8.10 -26.82 -0.58
CA GLU A 191 -8.21 -26.09 -1.84
C GLU A 191 -9.28 -26.70 -2.78
N PRO A 192 -10.58 -26.52 -2.49
CA PRO A 192 -11.65 -27.05 -3.34
C PRO A 192 -11.65 -26.39 -4.73
N GLU A 193 -11.11 -25.17 -4.86
CA GLU A 193 -10.99 -24.43 -6.12
C GLU A 193 -9.81 -24.89 -7.01
N HIS A 194 -9.01 -25.87 -6.57
CA HIS A 194 -7.76 -26.28 -7.22
C HIS A 194 -7.93 -26.60 -8.72
N ASP A 195 -8.93 -27.40 -9.06
CA ASP A 195 -9.16 -27.86 -10.45
C ASP A 195 -9.71 -26.72 -11.32
N GLU A 196 -10.62 -25.91 -10.78
CA GLU A 196 -11.17 -24.74 -11.46
C GLU A 196 -10.08 -23.69 -11.73
N ARG A 197 -9.21 -23.43 -10.75
CA ARG A 197 -8.08 -22.51 -10.86
C ARG A 197 -7.10 -22.96 -11.93
N LYS A 198 -6.77 -24.25 -12.00
CA LYS A 198 -5.90 -24.81 -13.06
C LYS A 198 -6.55 -24.69 -14.44
N LYS A 199 -7.84 -24.99 -14.55
CA LYS A 199 -8.61 -24.85 -15.80
C LYS A 199 -8.66 -23.39 -16.26
N ALA A 200 -8.91 -22.45 -15.35
CA ALA A 200 -8.89 -21.01 -15.64
C ALA A 200 -7.48 -20.53 -16.02
N GLY A 201 -6.45 -21.02 -15.32
CA GLY A 201 -5.04 -20.74 -15.62
C GLY A 201 -4.64 -21.18 -17.02
N LEU A 202 -5.01 -22.39 -17.44
CA LEU A 202 -4.75 -22.88 -18.79
C LEU A 202 -5.42 -22.00 -19.86
N LYS A 203 -6.69 -21.64 -19.67
CA LYS A 203 -7.42 -20.71 -20.56
C LYS A 203 -6.70 -19.36 -20.64
N ALA A 204 -6.26 -18.82 -19.51
CA ALA A 204 -5.55 -17.55 -19.44
C ALA A 204 -4.21 -17.60 -20.17
N VAL A 205 -3.42 -18.67 -19.99
CA VAL A 205 -2.13 -18.84 -20.69
C VAL A 205 -2.34 -18.89 -22.21
N ILE A 206 -3.33 -19.64 -22.68
CA ILE A 206 -3.67 -19.71 -24.12
C ILE A 206 -4.08 -18.33 -24.65
N LEU A 207 -4.97 -17.64 -23.95
CA LEU A 207 -5.45 -16.32 -24.36
C LEU A 207 -4.32 -15.27 -24.37
N PHE A 208 -3.55 -15.17 -23.29
CA PHE A 208 -2.50 -14.16 -23.17
C PHE A 208 -1.31 -14.44 -24.09
N SER A 209 -0.97 -15.70 -24.35
CA SER A 209 0.05 -16.03 -25.34
C SER A 209 -0.38 -15.64 -26.76
N ALA A 210 -1.63 -15.90 -27.13
CA ALA A 210 -2.20 -15.47 -28.41
C ALA A 210 -2.21 -13.93 -28.53
N LEU A 211 -2.73 -13.22 -27.52
CA LEU A 211 -2.75 -11.76 -27.50
C LEU A 211 -1.34 -11.16 -27.54
N THR A 212 -0.37 -11.77 -26.85
CA THR A 212 1.03 -11.34 -26.87
C THR A 212 1.64 -11.55 -28.26
N ALA A 213 1.39 -12.69 -28.90
CA ALA A 213 1.86 -12.95 -30.26
C ALA A 213 1.30 -11.93 -31.26
N ILE A 214 -0.01 -11.63 -31.18
CA ILE A 214 -0.66 -10.61 -32.02
C ILE A 214 -0.06 -9.22 -31.75
N SER A 215 0.11 -8.85 -30.47
CA SER A 215 0.69 -7.57 -30.08
C SER A 215 2.12 -7.40 -30.59
N LEU A 216 2.95 -8.44 -30.45
CA LEU A 216 4.32 -8.47 -30.97
C LEU A 216 4.34 -8.37 -32.50
N TYR A 217 3.43 -9.06 -33.19
CA TYR A 217 3.29 -8.97 -34.64
C TYR A 217 2.92 -7.55 -35.07
N VAL A 218 1.88 -6.95 -34.50
CA VAL A 218 1.44 -5.58 -34.82
C VAL A 218 2.57 -4.57 -34.54
N LYS A 219 3.27 -4.74 -33.41
CA LYS A 219 4.43 -3.91 -33.08
C LYS A 219 5.54 -4.07 -34.12
N ARG A 220 5.90 -5.29 -34.53
CA ARG A 220 6.92 -5.51 -35.57
C ARG A 220 6.48 -4.94 -36.92
N PHE A 221 5.21 -5.12 -37.29
CA PHE A 221 4.63 -4.58 -38.51
C PHE A 221 4.72 -3.05 -38.56
N LYS A 222 4.25 -2.34 -37.52
CA LYS A 222 4.31 -0.86 -37.47
C LYS A 222 5.73 -0.32 -37.39
N TRP A 223 6.62 -1.01 -36.67
CA TRP A 223 8.03 -0.59 -36.55
C TRP A 223 8.89 -1.01 -37.75
N SER A 224 8.38 -1.83 -38.67
CA SER A 224 9.14 -2.32 -39.83
C SER A 224 9.72 -1.17 -40.64
N TYR A 225 8.93 -0.12 -40.93
CA TYR A 225 9.36 1.06 -41.67
C TYR A 225 10.56 1.77 -41.02
N ILE A 226 10.52 1.98 -39.70
CA ILE A 226 11.62 2.63 -38.97
C ILE A 226 12.86 1.72 -38.93
N LYS A 227 12.66 0.41 -38.81
CA LYS A 227 13.74 -0.57 -38.68
C LYS A 227 14.38 -0.92 -40.02
N SER A 228 13.66 -0.83 -41.14
CA SER A 228 14.15 -1.14 -42.49
C SER A 228 14.58 0.08 -43.30
N ARG A 229 14.34 1.32 -42.81
CA ARG A 229 14.75 2.53 -43.52
C ARG A 229 16.27 2.55 -43.74
N LYS A 230 16.69 2.76 -44.98
CA LYS A 230 18.09 3.03 -45.33
C LYS A 230 18.28 4.54 -45.43
N ILE A 231 19.20 5.09 -44.65
CA ILE A 231 19.52 6.52 -44.66
C ILE A 231 20.71 6.70 -45.59
N PHE A 232 20.50 7.38 -46.73
CA PHE A 232 21.59 7.79 -47.61
C PHE A 232 22.03 9.21 -47.25
N ASN A 233 23.25 9.35 -46.72
CA ASN A 233 23.88 10.64 -46.52
C ASN A 233 24.67 11.03 -47.78
N LYS A 234 24.14 11.97 -48.57
CA LYS A 234 24.99 12.80 -49.45
C LYS A 234 25.51 13.96 -48.60
N LYS A 235 26.82 13.91 -48.31
CA LYS A 235 27.71 14.90 -47.66
C LYS A 235 28.34 14.35 -46.38
N THR A 236 29.48 13.69 -46.55
CA THR A 236 30.45 13.47 -45.48
C THR A 236 31.78 14.08 -45.91
N LYS A 237 31.95 15.37 -45.62
CA LYS A 237 33.26 15.98 -45.35
C LYS A 237 33.06 17.21 -44.45
N LYS A 238 33.81 17.19 -43.34
CA LYS A 238 33.99 18.24 -42.31
C LYS A 238 32.84 18.43 -41.30
N SER A 239 33.01 17.79 -40.12
CA SER A 239 32.95 18.45 -38.81
C SER A 239 33.08 17.37 -37.72
N VAL A 240 34.35 17.08 -37.39
CA VAL A 240 34.76 16.68 -36.04
C VAL A 240 35.29 17.98 -35.42
N ILE A 241 35.10 18.15 -34.10
CA ILE A 241 35.24 19.40 -33.31
C ILE A 241 33.89 20.16 -33.36
N THR A 242 33.02 20.10 -32.35
CA THR A 242 33.26 20.47 -30.95
C THR A 242 32.34 19.67 -30.01
N LYS A 243 32.92 18.93 -29.05
CA LYS A 243 32.20 18.53 -27.84
C LYS A 243 32.03 19.79 -27.00
N SER A 244 30.84 20.39 -27.00
CA SER A 244 30.44 21.34 -25.95
C SER A 244 29.53 20.65 -24.95
N VAL A 245 30.05 20.59 -23.74
CA VAL A 245 29.33 20.43 -22.48
C VAL A 245 28.16 21.42 -22.44
N THR A 246 26.94 20.94 -22.20
CA THR A 246 25.84 21.75 -21.63
C THR A 246 24.99 20.86 -20.73
N THR A 247 25.41 20.83 -19.47
CA THR A 247 24.59 20.90 -18.26
C THR A 247 23.07 20.95 -18.47
N SER A 248 22.39 19.83 -18.21
CA SER A 248 20.99 19.81 -17.80
C SER A 248 20.94 19.80 -16.26
N ALA A 249 21.47 20.86 -15.66
CA ALA A 249 21.24 21.16 -14.25
C ALA A 249 20.10 22.18 -14.21
N LEU A 250 18.96 21.77 -13.65
CA LEU A 250 18.02 22.72 -13.06
C LEU A 250 18.80 23.48 -12.00
N ASP A 251 19.03 24.76 -12.24
CA ASP A 251 19.84 25.64 -11.41
C ASP A 251 19.14 25.86 -10.05
N PRO A 252 19.73 25.39 -8.93
CA PRO A 252 19.22 25.66 -7.58
C PRO A 252 19.31 27.15 -7.18
N ASN A 253 19.98 27.98 -7.98
CA ASN A 253 20.22 29.40 -7.73
C ASN A 253 19.33 30.36 -8.55
N ASP A 254 18.18 29.92 -9.08
CA ASP A 254 17.17 30.86 -9.61
C ASP A 254 16.54 31.68 -8.46
N HIS A 255 17.28 32.68 -7.98
CA HIS A 255 16.87 33.63 -6.95
C HIS A 255 15.56 34.34 -7.34
N ALA A 256 15.25 34.45 -8.62
CA ALA A 256 13.99 35.02 -9.07
C ALA A 256 12.82 34.08 -8.78
N ALA A 257 12.97 32.75 -8.95
CA ALA A 257 11.95 31.78 -8.56
C ALA A 257 11.74 31.72 -7.05
N LEU A 258 12.82 31.79 -6.26
CA LEU A 258 12.78 31.85 -4.81
C LEU A 258 12.12 33.15 -4.28
N ASN A 259 12.46 34.31 -4.86
CA ASN A 259 11.84 35.58 -4.48
C ASN A 259 10.35 35.64 -4.87
N ARG A 260 9.97 35.07 -6.03
CA ARG A 260 8.56 34.91 -6.47
C ARG A 260 7.75 34.07 -5.49
N ARG A 261 8.36 33.01 -4.95
CA ARG A 261 7.78 32.16 -3.91
C ARG A 261 7.63 32.89 -2.58
N ALA A 262 8.68 33.54 -2.09
CA ALA A 262 8.66 34.28 -0.83
C ALA A 262 7.62 35.43 -0.82
N ALA A 263 7.44 36.13 -1.95
CA ALA A 263 6.45 37.20 -2.07
C ALA A 263 5.00 36.70 -2.00
N ARG A 264 4.71 35.48 -2.50
CA ARG A 264 3.39 34.85 -2.37
C ARG A 264 3.11 34.43 -0.92
N PHE A 265 4.12 33.91 -0.22
CA PHE A 265 4.02 33.56 1.21
C PHE A 265 3.74 34.78 2.11
N GLN A 266 4.44 35.90 1.89
CA GLN A 266 4.20 37.13 2.66
C GLN A 266 2.77 37.63 2.48
N ARG A 267 2.23 37.58 1.26
CA ARG A 267 0.86 38.00 0.94
C ARG A 267 -0.19 37.15 1.66
N GLU A 268 -0.04 35.83 1.66
CA GLU A 268 -0.95 34.92 2.38
C GLU A 268 -0.87 35.09 3.90
N HIS A 269 0.33 35.25 4.46
CA HIS A 269 0.53 35.47 5.90
C HIS A 269 0.04 36.86 6.37
N GLU A 270 -0.06 37.83 5.45
CA GLU A 270 -0.75 39.12 5.66
C GLU A 270 -2.27 38.92 5.71
N ILE A 271 -2.83 38.11 4.80
CA ILE A 271 -4.27 37.81 4.71
C ILE A 271 -4.75 37.01 5.94
N GLU A 272 -3.96 36.05 6.41
CA GLU A 272 -4.25 35.31 7.66
C GLU A 272 -4.14 36.21 8.90
N ARG A 273 -3.17 37.13 8.95
CA ARG A 273 -3.10 38.14 10.03
C ARG A 273 -4.30 39.08 10.02
N GLN A 274 -4.79 39.49 8.86
CA GLN A 274 -5.98 40.35 8.74
C GLN A 274 -7.27 39.64 9.18
N LYS A 275 -7.36 38.31 9.02
CA LYS A 275 -8.47 37.50 9.57
C LYS A 275 -8.40 37.30 11.09
N ALA A 276 -7.25 37.56 11.72
CA ALA A 276 -7.02 37.37 13.15
C ALA A 276 -7.24 38.65 14.00
N VAL A 277 -7.74 39.74 13.41
CA VAL A 277 -8.09 40.96 14.15
C VAL A 277 -9.58 40.91 14.55
N PRO A 278 -9.94 40.91 15.84
CA PRO A 278 -11.34 40.90 16.26
C PRO A 278 -11.95 42.30 16.08
N PHE A 279 -12.91 42.44 15.16
CA PHE A 279 -13.77 43.62 15.09
C PHE A 279 -14.86 43.52 16.16
N GLY A 280 -15.03 44.58 16.94
CA GLY A 280 -15.85 44.61 18.15
C GLY A 280 -17.37 44.55 17.94
N SER A 281 -18.01 43.96 18.96
CA SER A 281 -19.33 44.24 19.53
C SER A 281 -20.55 44.40 18.61
N HIS A 282 -21.52 43.48 18.75
CA HIS A 282 -22.81 43.82 19.39
C HIS A 282 -23.56 42.55 19.85
N LEU A 283 -24.07 42.62 21.09
CA LEU A 283 -24.89 41.60 21.75
C LEU A 283 -26.28 41.43 21.11
N SER A 284 -26.79 40.20 21.10
CA SER A 284 -28.17 39.93 21.54
C SER A 284 -28.29 38.49 22.03
N SER A 285 -28.96 38.37 23.17
CA SER A 285 -29.13 37.21 24.03
C SER A 285 -30.30 36.31 23.61
N SER A 286 -30.15 35.00 23.75
CA SER A 286 -31.20 34.16 24.37
C SER A 286 -30.63 32.83 24.87
N GLN A 287 -31.04 32.51 26.09
CA GLN A 287 -30.66 31.42 26.99
C GLN A 287 -30.96 30.01 26.45
N ALA A 288 -30.01 29.08 26.62
CA ALA A 288 -30.08 27.89 27.50
C ALA A 288 -30.60 26.63 26.75
N SER A 289 -30.08 25.42 26.91
CA SER A 289 -29.53 24.76 28.10
C SER A 289 -28.68 23.51 27.75
N ARG A 290 -27.55 23.35 28.45
CA ARG A 290 -26.94 22.12 29.04
C ARG A 290 -27.14 20.78 28.29
N LEU A 291 -26.10 20.00 28.00
CA LEU A 291 -25.29 19.25 28.98
C LEU A 291 -23.87 18.97 28.44
N ASN A 292 -22.86 19.26 29.28
CA ASN A 292 -21.48 18.80 29.18
C ASN A 292 -21.26 17.74 30.27
N PRO A 293 -20.34 16.79 30.07
CA PRO A 293 -19.36 16.50 31.11
C PRO A 293 -17.97 16.86 30.62
N VAL A 294 -17.34 17.67 31.47
CA VAL A 294 -15.95 18.09 31.44
C VAL A 294 -15.06 16.89 31.73
N PHE A 295 -14.02 16.67 30.91
CA PHE A 295 -12.77 16.12 31.42
C PHE A 295 -11.63 17.04 30.98
N GLN A 296 -11.05 17.70 31.99
CA GLN A 296 -9.91 18.59 31.91
C GLN A 296 -8.63 17.81 31.63
N SER A 297 -7.86 18.30 30.68
CA SER A 297 -6.43 18.01 30.54
C SER A 297 -5.68 18.43 31.80
N ARG A 298 -4.86 17.53 32.36
CA ARG A 298 -3.74 17.91 33.21
C ARG A 298 -2.52 17.03 32.92
N SER A 299 -1.55 17.65 32.27
CA SER A 299 -0.14 17.24 32.28
C SER A 299 0.49 17.62 33.61
N GLY A 300 1.16 16.67 34.26
CA GLY A 300 2.03 16.94 35.40
C GLY A 300 2.40 15.65 36.12
N THR A 301 3.62 15.16 35.92
CA THR A 301 4.24 14.19 36.84
C THR A 301 4.57 14.90 38.16
N PRO A 302 4.18 14.30 39.29
CA PRO A 302 5.18 13.90 40.28
C PRO A 302 4.90 12.53 40.91
N ALA A 303 5.93 11.99 41.56
CA ALA A 303 6.03 10.64 42.12
C ALA A 303 5.05 10.32 43.27
N TYR A 304 4.91 9.01 43.49
CA TYR A 304 4.48 8.26 44.69
C TYR A 304 3.06 7.62 44.68
N ALA A 305 3.12 6.28 44.63
CA ALA A 305 2.24 5.24 45.21
C ALA A 305 0.72 5.33 45.06
N GLY A 306 0.14 4.34 44.36
CA GLY A 306 -1.26 3.94 44.51
C GLY A 306 -1.86 3.37 43.22
N ASP A 307 -1.95 2.04 43.15
CA ASP A 307 -2.79 1.19 42.29
C ASP A 307 -2.90 1.52 40.79
N GLU A 308 -1.95 0.98 40.01
CA GLU A 308 -2.13 0.71 38.58
C GLU A 308 -2.95 -0.60 38.40
N PRO A 309 -3.83 -0.70 37.39
CA PRO A 309 -4.43 -1.98 37.02
C PRO A 309 -3.31 -2.94 36.61
N GLU A 310 -3.26 -4.12 37.22
CA GLU A 310 -2.24 -5.15 36.98
C GLU A 310 -2.03 -5.36 35.47
N ALA A 311 -0.87 -4.92 34.98
CA ALA A 311 -0.39 -5.27 33.65
C ALA A 311 -0.21 -6.79 33.58
N ASP A 312 -0.73 -7.42 32.52
CA ASP A 312 -0.59 -8.85 32.25
C ASP A 312 0.89 -9.28 32.43
N PRO A 313 1.19 -10.19 33.39
CA PRO A 313 2.55 -10.60 33.70
C PRO A 313 3.29 -11.25 32.51
N ASN A 314 2.58 -11.63 31.45
CA ASN A 314 3.14 -12.25 30.25
C ASN A 314 3.59 -11.26 29.16
N VAL A 315 3.42 -9.95 29.35
CA VAL A 315 3.89 -8.93 28.40
C VAL A 315 5.15 -8.24 28.95
N PRO A 316 6.34 -8.45 28.35
CA PRO A 316 7.53 -7.69 28.71
C PRO A 316 7.24 -6.19 28.59
N ASN A 317 7.48 -5.43 29.68
CA ASN A 317 7.35 -3.98 29.67
C ASN A 317 8.47 -3.37 28.82
N TRP A 318 8.19 -3.18 27.53
CA TRP A 318 9.12 -2.61 26.55
C TRP A 318 9.43 -1.13 26.82
N ASP A 319 8.61 -0.42 27.59
CA ASP A 319 8.82 1.00 27.91
C ASP A 319 10.04 1.22 28.80
N ARG A 320 10.39 0.23 29.63
CA ARG A 320 11.63 0.19 30.41
C ARG A 320 12.91 0.22 29.58
N HIS A 321 12.83 -0.14 28.30
CA HIS A 321 13.96 -0.17 27.36
C HIS A 321 13.95 1.01 26.39
N THR A 322 13.11 2.03 26.62
CA THR A 322 13.11 3.25 25.81
C THR A 322 14.37 4.07 26.09
N ILE A 323 15.21 4.23 25.07
CA ILE A 323 16.42 5.02 25.15
C ILE A 323 16.04 6.48 25.31
N VAL A 324 16.49 7.13 26.39
CA VAL A 324 16.40 8.58 26.59
C VAL A 324 17.78 9.19 26.33
N GLY A 325 17.83 10.19 25.46
CA GLY A 325 19.09 10.84 25.08
C GLY A 325 19.69 11.72 26.18
N THR A 326 21.02 11.85 26.22
CA THR A 326 21.74 12.71 27.18
C THR A 326 22.52 13.85 26.52
N CYS A 327 22.55 13.91 25.19
CA CYS A 327 23.30 14.91 24.41
C CYS A 327 22.75 16.33 24.62
N GLN A 328 23.60 17.27 25.04
CA GLN A 328 23.22 18.69 25.23
C GLN A 328 23.51 19.58 24.02
N ASP A 329 24.13 19.05 22.97
CA ASP A 329 24.47 19.82 21.77
C ASP A 329 23.20 20.15 20.97
N LEU A 330 22.99 21.44 20.68
CA LEU A 330 21.81 21.87 19.91
C LEU A 330 21.86 21.41 18.45
N PHE A 331 23.05 21.34 17.87
CA PHE A 331 23.29 20.99 16.46
C PHE A 331 24.25 19.82 16.37
N LYS A 332 23.89 18.83 15.57
CA LYS A 332 24.73 17.66 15.31
C LYS A 332 24.45 17.12 13.92
N GLU A 333 25.42 16.40 13.37
CA GLU A 333 25.27 15.77 12.07
C GLU A 333 24.23 14.64 12.09
N TYR A 334 23.59 14.43 10.93
CA TYR A 334 22.69 13.30 10.73
C TYR A 334 23.48 11.99 10.69
N LEU A 335 23.17 11.07 11.60
CA LEU A 335 23.88 9.80 11.72
C LEU A 335 23.21 8.72 10.86
N ARG A 336 23.98 7.91 10.14
CA ARG A 336 23.45 6.68 9.53
C ARG A 336 23.63 5.55 10.55
N LEU A 337 22.56 5.24 11.28
CA LEU A 337 22.59 4.21 12.32
C LEU A 337 22.82 2.83 11.68
N THR A 338 24.01 2.27 11.88
CA THR A 338 24.40 0.91 11.50
C THR A 338 24.61 0.00 12.71
N SER A 339 24.54 0.57 13.91
CA SER A 339 24.63 -0.09 15.20
C SER A 339 23.57 0.47 16.14
N GLU A 340 23.41 -0.16 17.31
CA GLU A 340 22.53 0.33 18.37
C GLU A 340 22.87 1.78 18.75
N PRO A 341 21.88 2.69 18.83
CA PRO A 341 22.13 4.10 19.04
C PRO A 341 22.50 4.37 20.51
N LYS A 342 23.65 5.02 20.74
CA LYS A 342 24.11 5.35 22.10
C LYS A 342 23.33 6.54 22.68
N PRO A 343 22.93 6.52 23.97
CA PRO A 343 22.20 7.63 24.61
C PRO A 343 22.92 8.98 24.51
N GLU A 344 24.25 8.98 24.60
CA GLU A 344 25.12 10.16 24.50
C GLU A 344 25.03 10.88 23.14
N GLN A 345 24.61 10.16 22.10
CA GLN A 345 24.48 10.70 20.76
C GLN A 345 23.09 11.24 20.48
N ILE A 346 22.12 11.10 21.40
CA ILE A 346 20.72 11.47 21.19
C ILE A 346 20.37 12.65 22.10
N ARG A 347 19.65 13.65 21.60
CA ARG A 347 19.23 14.82 22.40
C ARG A 347 17.97 14.51 23.22
N PRO A 348 17.89 14.89 24.51
CA PRO A 348 16.67 14.82 25.30
C PRO A 348 15.61 15.82 24.81
N TYR A 349 14.38 15.60 25.25
CA TYR A 349 13.20 16.33 24.76
C TYR A 349 13.28 17.87 24.89
N ASP A 350 13.83 18.38 25.98
CA ASP A 350 13.98 19.83 26.21
C ASP A 350 14.99 20.47 25.23
N VAL A 351 16.07 19.75 24.92
CA VAL A 351 17.07 20.16 23.94
C VAL A 351 16.48 20.13 22.52
N LEU A 352 15.65 19.12 22.19
CA LEU A 352 14.95 19.06 20.89
C LEU A 352 14.06 20.30 20.67
N GLN A 353 13.36 20.76 21.71
CA GLN A 353 12.53 21.97 21.65
C GLN A 353 13.36 23.23 21.42
N LYS A 354 14.49 23.36 22.12
CA LYS A 354 15.46 24.46 21.93
C LYS A 354 16.04 24.44 20.51
N THR A 355 16.44 23.26 20.01
CA THR A 355 16.94 23.08 18.64
C THR A 355 15.92 23.55 17.61
N LEU A 356 14.65 23.17 17.71
CA LEU A 356 13.63 23.60 16.74
C LEU A 356 13.50 25.13 16.71
N THR A 357 13.54 25.77 17.88
CA THR A 357 13.43 27.23 18.00
C THR A 357 14.60 27.93 17.31
N GLU A 358 15.83 27.44 17.52
CA GLU A 358 17.01 28.01 16.89
C GLU A 358 17.07 27.71 15.37
N LEU A 359 16.62 26.53 14.93
CA LEU A 359 16.49 26.23 13.50
C LEU A 359 15.52 27.18 12.79
N LYS A 360 14.36 27.48 13.41
CA LYS A 360 13.41 28.48 12.89
C LYS A 360 14.02 29.88 12.82
N LYS A 361 14.89 30.24 13.77
CA LYS A 361 15.61 31.52 13.76
C LYS A 361 16.61 31.57 12.61
N ARG A 362 17.46 30.56 12.46
CA ARG A 362 18.46 30.50 11.39
C ARG A 362 17.85 30.42 9.99
N TRP A 363 16.68 29.79 9.85
CA TRP A 363 15.93 29.83 8.59
C TRP A 363 15.51 31.26 8.21
N ARG A 364 15.00 32.03 9.19
CA ARG A 364 14.64 33.46 8.98
C ARG A 364 15.86 34.32 8.63
N GLU A 365 17.03 33.97 9.14
CA GLU A 365 18.31 34.59 8.81
C GLU A 365 18.89 34.13 7.46
N LYS A 366 18.12 33.37 6.65
CA LYS A 366 18.50 32.84 5.33
C LYS A 366 19.75 31.95 5.35
N ALA A 367 19.90 31.13 6.39
CA ALA A 367 20.94 30.11 6.44
C ALA A 367 20.83 29.09 5.28
N ASN A 368 21.95 28.41 4.99
CA ASN A 368 22.02 27.43 3.90
C ASN A 368 21.03 26.27 4.12
N TYR A 369 20.17 26.01 3.12
CA TYR A 369 19.16 24.95 3.16
C TYR A 369 19.75 23.55 3.39
N ASN A 370 20.89 23.21 2.79
CA ASN A 370 21.49 21.88 2.95
C ASN A 370 21.88 21.62 4.41
N TRP A 371 22.38 22.65 5.09
CA TRP A 371 22.70 22.56 6.51
C TRP A 371 21.43 22.43 7.35
N ILE A 372 20.41 23.27 7.10
CA ILE A 372 19.11 23.22 7.79
C ILE A 372 18.44 21.85 7.62
N CYS A 373 18.40 21.32 6.40
CA CYS A 373 17.87 20.01 6.07
C CYS A 373 18.59 18.89 6.85
N SER A 374 19.93 18.92 6.89
CA SER A 374 20.73 17.98 7.68
C SER A 374 20.37 18.04 9.18
N GLN A 375 20.21 19.26 9.72
CA GLN A 375 19.82 19.44 11.13
C GLN A 375 18.39 18.95 11.42
N PHE A 376 17.43 19.18 10.52
CA PHE A 376 16.07 18.64 10.66
C PHE A 376 16.04 17.11 10.51
N LYS A 377 16.86 16.51 9.65
CA LYS A 377 17.01 15.05 9.57
C LYS A 377 17.51 14.47 10.89
N SER A 378 18.55 15.10 11.45
CA SER A 378 19.10 14.78 12.76
C SER A 378 18.05 14.92 13.88
N LEU A 379 17.25 16.00 13.87
CA LEU A 379 16.17 16.22 14.83
C LEU A 379 15.07 15.16 14.75
N ARG A 380 14.63 14.82 13.53
CA ARG A 380 13.61 13.78 13.28
C ARG A 380 14.11 12.39 13.64
N GLN A 381 15.40 12.11 13.45
CA GLN A 381 16.03 10.86 13.86
C GLN A 381 15.95 10.70 15.39
N ASP A 382 16.30 11.73 16.16
CA ASP A 382 16.24 11.66 17.63
C ASP A 382 14.83 11.41 18.16
N LEU A 383 13.83 12.04 17.54
CA LEU A 383 12.41 11.80 17.86
C LEU A 383 12.00 10.35 17.56
N THR A 384 12.51 9.79 16.47
CA THR A 384 12.19 8.41 16.05
C THR A 384 12.86 7.39 16.96
N VAL A 385 14.15 7.57 17.29
CA VAL A 385 14.89 6.66 18.18
C VAL A 385 14.28 6.64 19.59
N GLN A 386 13.89 7.80 20.11
CA GLN A 386 13.25 7.92 21.43
C GLN A 386 11.75 7.61 21.41
N ARG A 387 11.19 7.23 20.25
CA ARG A 387 9.77 6.91 20.05
C ARG A 387 8.80 8.03 20.50
N ILE A 388 9.22 9.28 20.40
CA ILE A 388 8.43 10.44 20.81
C ILE A 388 7.42 10.77 19.71
N LYS A 389 6.14 10.50 19.97
CA LYS A 389 5.02 10.76 19.05
C LYS A 389 3.98 11.66 19.70
N ASN A 390 4.21 12.97 19.67
CA ASN A 390 3.32 13.97 20.24
C ASN A 390 3.13 15.17 19.28
N GLU A 391 2.39 16.19 19.70
CA GLU A 391 2.13 17.40 18.90
C GLU A 391 3.41 18.15 18.50
N PHE A 392 4.46 18.08 19.32
CA PHE A 392 5.77 18.63 18.98
C PHE A 392 6.39 17.88 17.79
N THR A 393 6.35 16.54 17.79
CA THR A 393 6.82 15.74 16.65
C THR A 393 6.07 16.13 15.38
N VAL A 394 4.74 16.24 15.42
CA VAL A 394 3.95 16.71 14.26
C VAL A 394 4.45 18.07 13.78
N THR A 395 4.60 19.03 14.68
CA THR A 395 5.08 20.39 14.37
C THR A 395 6.46 20.39 13.69
N VAL A 396 7.39 19.56 14.16
CA VAL A 396 8.73 19.43 13.55
C VAL A 396 8.63 18.96 12.10
N TYR A 397 7.82 17.93 11.85
CA TYR A 397 7.64 17.38 10.51
C TYR A 397 6.91 18.35 9.58
N GLU A 398 5.87 19.05 10.07
CA GLU A 398 5.14 20.04 9.27
C GLU A 398 6.04 21.22 8.87
N ILE A 399 6.84 21.75 9.79
CA ILE A 399 7.77 22.86 9.51
C ILE A 399 8.82 22.42 8.48
N HIS A 400 9.42 21.25 8.67
CA HIS A 400 10.42 20.75 7.73
C HIS A 400 9.84 20.51 6.34
N ALA A 401 8.62 19.98 6.26
CA ALA A 401 7.91 19.79 5.00
C ALA A 401 7.64 21.13 4.29
N ARG A 402 7.22 22.18 5.02
CA ARG A 402 7.01 23.52 4.44
C ARG A 402 8.32 24.12 3.91
N MET A 403 9.41 24.03 4.68
CA MET A 403 10.74 24.48 4.22
C MET A 403 11.20 23.75 2.94
N ALA A 404 10.98 22.43 2.87
CA ALA A 404 11.30 21.64 1.68
C ALA A 404 10.49 22.10 0.46
N LEU A 405 9.21 22.45 0.63
CA LEU A 405 8.39 23.01 -0.45
C LEU A 405 8.90 24.37 -0.94
N GLU A 406 9.38 25.25 -0.04
CA GLU A 406 9.92 26.57 -0.43
C GLU A 406 11.10 26.43 -1.42
N VAL A 407 11.97 25.44 -1.17
CA VAL A 407 13.18 25.17 -1.97
C VAL A 407 12.93 24.15 -3.09
N SER A 408 11.67 23.71 -3.31
CA SER A 408 11.30 22.68 -4.30
C SER A 408 11.97 21.31 -4.11
N ASP A 409 12.31 20.95 -2.87
CA ASP A 409 12.84 19.63 -2.53
C ASP A 409 11.71 18.62 -2.26
N LEU A 410 11.14 18.07 -3.34
CA LEU A 410 10.04 17.11 -3.25
C LEU A 410 10.45 15.77 -2.60
N VAL A 411 11.74 15.43 -2.59
CA VAL A 411 12.22 14.17 -2.01
C VAL A 411 12.11 14.23 -0.49
N GLU A 412 12.60 15.31 0.11
CA GLU A 412 12.48 15.53 1.56
C GLU A 412 11.05 15.80 1.99
N TYR A 413 10.28 16.53 1.18
CA TYR A 413 8.85 16.72 1.43
C TYR A 413 8.11 15.38 1.52
N ASN A 414 8.31 14.46 0.57
CA ASN A 414 7.65 13.16 0.55
C ASN A 414 8.00 12.31 1.78
N GLN A 415 9.27 12.33 2.22
CA GLN A 415 9.67 11.65 3.45
C GLN A 415 8.95 12.21 4.68
N CYS A 416 8.80 13.54 4.76
CA CYS A 416 8.09 14.16 5.87
C CYS A 416 6.60 13.84 5.84
N GLN A 417 5.99 13.87 4.66
CA GLN A 417 4.57 13.58 4.48
C GLN A 417 4.22 12.13 4.85
N ALA A 418 5.08 11.16 4.49
CA ALA A 418 4.86 9.76 4.84
C ALA A 418 4.78 9.55 6.37
N MET A 419 5.64 10.24 7.13
CA MET A 419 5.56 10.20 8.60
C MET A 419 4.35 10.97 9.15
N LEU A 420 4.04 12.15 8.60
CA LEU A 420 2.88 12.94 9.03
C LEU A 420 1.58 12.14 8.90
N LYS A 421 1.41 11.36 7.82
CA LYS A 421 0.28 10.43 7.69
C LYS A 421 0.18 9.50 8.89
N ASN A 422 1.27 8.81 9.24
CA ASN A 422 1.27 7.89 10.37
C ASN A 422 0.99 8.59 11.70
N LEU A 423 1.42 9.84 11.87
CA LEU A 423 1.15 10.62 13.09
C LEU A 423 -0.31 11.07 13.19
N TYR A 424 -0.94 11.45 12.07
CA TYR A 424 -2.37 11.79 12.04
C TYR A 424 -3.26 10.56 12.20
N ASP A 425 -2.87 9.41 11.63
CA ASP A 425 -3.58 8.13 11.82
C ASP A 425 -3.60 7.69 13.30
N LEU A 426 -2.66 8.18 14.12
CA LEU A 426 -2.64 8.00 15.59
C LEU A 426 -3.54 9.00 16.34
N GLY A 427 -4.22 9.91 15.65
CA GLY A 427 -5.11 10.92 16.24
C GLY A 427 -4.41 12.12 16.88
N ILE A 428 -3.14 12.36 16.56
CA ILE A 428 -2.38 13.50 17.11
C ILE A 428 -2.80 14.80 16.39
N THR A 429 -3.12 15.84 17.16
CA THR A 429 -3.56 17.15 16.64
C THR A 429 -2.50 17.78 15.73
N GLY A 430 -2.93 18.30 14.57
CA GLY A 430 -2.10 19.10 13.67
C GLY A 430 -2.89 19.66 12.49
N LYS A 431 -2.20 20.06 11.41
CA LYS A 431 -2.80 20.62 10.19
C LYS A 431 -3.13 19.52 9.16
N GLU A 432 -3.89 18.51 9.58
CA GLU A 432 -4.18 17.32 8.77
C GLU A 432 -4.83 17.67 7.41
N GLU A 433 -5.76 18.62 7.38
CA GLU A 433 -6.49 18.98 6.15
C GLU A 433 -5.57 19.66 5.12
N GLU A 434 -4.61 20.46 5.56
CA GLU A 434 -3.59 21.10 4.71
C GLU A 434 -2.72 20.02 4.04
N PHE A 435 -2.15 19.12 4.83
CA PHE A 435 -1.25 18.07 4.31
C PHE A 435 -1.99 17.00 3.51
N THR A 436 -3.28 16.78 3.79
CA THR A 436 -4.16 15.96 2.96
C THR A 436 -4.34 16.56 1.57
N ALA A 437 -4.57 17.87 1.47
CA ALA A 437 -4.66 18.57 0.19
C ALA A 437 -3.35 18.48 -0.60
N TYR A 438 -2.21 18.71 0.06
CA TYR A 438 -0.89 18.59 -0.56
C TYR A 438 -0.61 17.18 -1.07
N ARG A 439 -1.03 16.14 -0.33
CA ARG A 439 -0.91 14.76 -0.77
C ARG A 439 -1.66 14.53 -2.08
N ILE A 440 -2.91 15.00 -2.19
CA ILE A 440 -3.68 14.89 -3.45
C ILE A 440 -2.93 15.57 -4.62
N LEU A 441 -2.40 16.79 -4.40
CA LEU A 441 -1.65 17.51 -5.42
C LEU A 441 -0.35 16.77 -5.84
N MET A 442 0.32 16.10 -4.90
CA MET A 442 1.49 15.27 -5.20
C MET A 442 1.15 14.03 -6.03
N TRP A 443 0.04 13.37 -5.74
CA TRP A 443 -0.43 12.25 -6.56
C TRP A 443 -0.80 12.70 -7.98
N ILE A 444 -1.41 13.89 -8.12
CA ILE A 444 -1.67 14.54 -9.42
C ILE A 444 -0.37 14.79 -10.19
N HIS A 445 0.66 15.30 -9.50
CA HIS A 445 1.99 15.48 -10.08
C HIS A 445 2.56 14.15 -10.60
N GLY A 446 2.45 13.07 -9.80
CA GLY A 446 2.95 11.73 -10.13
C GLY A 446 2.18 10.98 -11.22
N ARG A 447 1.07 11.53 -11.73
CA ARG A 447 0.23 10.94 -12.80
C ARG A 447 -0.34 9.55 -12.50
N ASN A 448 -0.40 9.14 -11.22
CA ASN A 448 -0.93 7.85 -10.82
C ASN A 448 -2.44 7.94 -10.57
N ARG A 449 -3.25 7.80 -11.64
CA ARG A 449 -4.71 7.95 -11.57
C ARG A 449 -5.38 6.94 -10.63
N SER A 450 -4.88 5.71 -10.58
CA SER A 450 -5.46 4.64 -9.76
C SER A 450 -5.35 4.98 -8.28
N ASP A 451 -4.15 5.38 -7.84
CA ASP A 451 -3.90 5.65 -6.44
C ASP A 451 -4.55 6.95 -5.96
N ILE A 452 -4.68 7.96 -6.83
CA ILE A 452 -5.50 9.15 -6.54
C ILE A 452 -6.93 8.72 -6.22
N ASN A 453 -7.54 7.91 -7.08
CA ASN A 453 -8.94 7.51 -6.92
C ASN A 453 -9.14 6.66 -5.67
N LEU A 454 -8.21 5.74 -5.38
CA LEU A 454 -8.23 4.95 -4.15
C LEU A 454 -8.13 5.86 -2.92
N TYR A 455 -7.18 6.80 -2.93
CA TYR A 455 -6.97 7.72 -1.82
C TYR A 455 -8.17 8.63 -1.58
N VAL A 456 -8.73 9.22 -2.64
CA VAL A 456 -9.94 10.05 -2.56
C VAL A 456 -11.16 9.24 -2.10
N GLY A 457 -11.20 7.94 -2.40
CA GLY A 457 -12.20 6.99 -1.91
C GLY A 457 -12.15 6.79 -0.39
N GLN A 458 -10.94 6.79 0.20
CA GLN A 458 -10.71 6.60 1.63
C GLN A 458 -11.00 7.86 2.48
N LEU A 459 -11.06 9.04 1.86
CA LEU A 459 -11.30 10.29 2.57
C LEU A 459 -12.73 10.39 3.13
N THR A 460 -12.82 10.80 4.40
CA THR A 460 -14.10 11.05 5.09
C THR A 460 -14.83 12.26 4.51
N HIS A 461 -16.15 12.32 4.71
CA HIS A 461 -16.95 13.48 4.28
C HIS A 461 -16.50 14.79 4.93
N LYS A 462 -16.08 14.73 6.21
CA LYS A 462 -15.53 15.88 6.95
C LYS A 462 -14.26 16.40 6.28
N GLN A 463 -13.29 15.54 5.97
CA GLN A 463 -12.05 15.94 5.29
C GLN A 463 -12.34 16.52 3.91
N LYS A 464 -13.25 15.91 3.13
CA LYS A 464 -13.65 16.43 1.79
C LYS A 464 -14.28 17.82 1.85
N SER A 465 -14.92 18.17 2.96
CA SER A 465 -15.54 19.48 3.16
C SER A 465 -14.53 20.59 3.46
N ALA A 466 -13.29 20.28 3.86
CA ALA A 466 -12.30 21.29 4.19
C ALA A 466 -11.90 22.14 2.96
N PRO A 467 -11.72 23.48 3.09
CA PRO A 467 -11.44 24.34 1.95
C PRO A 467 -10.21 23.93 1.12
N ALA A 468 -9.11 23.57 1.79
CA ALA A 468 -7.87 23.14 1.12
C ALA A 468 -8.05 21.81 0.35
N VAL A 469 -8.71 20.83 0.96
CA VAL A 469 -8.97 19.53 0.35
C VAL A 469 -9.93 19.67 -0.83
N ARG A 470 -10.99 20.49 -0.66
CA ARG A 470 -11.95 20.80 -1.71
C ARG A 470 -11.28 21.45 -2.92
N HIS A 471 -10.36 22.39 -2.69
CA HIS A 471 -9.55 22.99 -3.76
C HIS A 471 -8.74 21.92 -4.51
N ALA A 472 -8.00 21.05 -3.81
CA ALA A 472 -7.22 20.00 -4.44
C ALA A 472 -8.08 18.99 -5.25
N LEU A 473 -9.30 18.68 -4.76
CA LEU A 473 -10.28 17.86 -5.49
C LEU A 473 -10.83 18.59 -6.73
N SER A 474 -11.06 19.91 -6.64
CA SER A 474 -11.43 20.72 -7.82
C SER A 474 -10.31 20.73 -8.86
N VAL A 475 -9.04 20.82 -8.45
CA VAL A 475 -7.88 20.72 -9.35
C VAL A 475 -7.83 19.34 -10.02
N GLN A 476 -8.03 18.26 -9.27
CA GLN A 476 -8.14 16.91 -9.81
C GLN A 476 -9.25 16.82 -10.87
N ARG A 477 -10.43 17.38 -10.57
CA ARG A 477 -11.59 17.37 -11.47
C ARG A 477 -11.31 18.18 -12.74
N ALA A 478 -10.76 19.39 -12.62
CA ALA A 478 -10.40 20.24 -13.76
C ALA A 478 -9.44 19.50 -14.72
N LEU A 479 -8.42 18.83 -14.17
CA LEU A 479 -7.48 18.02 -14.96
C LEU A 479 -8.12 16.79 -15.59
N SER A 480 -9.03 16.12 -14.88
CA SER A 480 -9.73 14.94 -15.41
C SER A 480 -10.64 15.29 -16.59
N MET A 481 -11.28 16.46 -16.55
CA MET A 481 -12.17 16.97 -17.60
C MET A 481 -11.40 17.68 -18.73
N GLY A 482 -10.11 17.95 -18.54
CA GLY A 482 -9.32 18.77 -19.47
C GLY A 482 -9.70 20.25 -19.48
N ASN A 483 -10.36 20.74 -18.43
CA ASN A 483 -10.75 22.15 -18.31
C ASN A 483 -9.56 22.98 -17.80
N TYR A 484 -8.77 23.50 -18.74
CA TYR A 484 -7.59 24.30 -18.42
C TYR A 484 -7.94 25.67 -17.83
N HIS A 485 -9.04 26.29 -18.24
CA HIS A 485 -9.49 27.57 -17.68
C HIS A 485 -9.69 27.46 -16.16
N SER A 486 -10.49 26.47 -15.74
CA SER A 486 -10.73 26.20 -14.32
C SER A 486 -9.45 25.81 -13.58
N LEU A 487 -8.52 25.08 -14.23
CA LEU A 487 -7.24 24.72 -13.62
C LEU A 487 -6.40 25.97 -13.30
N PHE A 488 -6.28 26.92 -14.23
CA PHE A 488 -5.45 28.10 -14.04
C PHE A 488 -6.07 29.10 -13.07
N ASP A 489 -7.41 29.20 -13.04
CA ASP A 489 -8.12 29.95 -11.99
C ASP A 489 -7.85 29.34 -10.59
N LEU A 490 -7.93 28.01 -10.47
CA LEU A 490 -7.57 27.32 -9.22
C LEU A 490 -6.10 27.46 -8.87
N TYR A 491 -5.20 27.55 -9.85
CA TYR A 491 -3.76 27.76 -9.61
C TYR A 491 -3.48 29.15 -9.03
N LEU A 492 -4.14 30.19 -9.53
CA LEU A 492 -4.01 31.55 -9.00
C LEU A 492 -4.57 31.68 -7.58
N ASN A 493 -5.64 30.95 -7.29
CA ASN A 493 -6.35 30.96 -6.01
C ASN A 493 -6.02 29.75 -5.11
N ALA A 494 -4.79 29.22 -5.20
CA ALA A 494 -4.40 28.04 -4.43
C ALA A 494 -4.21 28.37 -2.93
N PRO A 495 -4.86 27.63 -2.01
CA PRO A 495 -4.73 27.88 -0.58
C PRO A 495 -3.37 27.42 -0.04
N ASN A 496 -2.88 28.12 0.98
CA ASN A 496 -1.64 27.81 1.68
C ASN A 496 -0.45 27.67 0.72
N MET A 497 0.36 26.62 0.84
CA MET A 497 1.49 26.33 -0.05
C MET A 497 1.12 25.41 -1.22
N GLY A 498 -0.17 25.25 -1.54
CA GLY A 498 -0.62 24.38 -2.63
C GLY A 498 -0.02 24.76 -3.99
N ALA A 499 0.15 26.06 -4.24
CA ALA A 499 0.77 26.59 -5.46
C ALA A 499 2.19 26.05 -5.70
N TYR A 500 2.98 25.84 -4.64
CA TYR A 500 4.36 25.35 -4.73
C TYR A 500 4.42 23.94 -5.32
N ILE A 501 3.46 23.10 -4.94
CA ILE A 501 3.35 21.74 -5.48
C ILE A 501 2.84 21.79 -6.92
N MET A 502 1.90 22.69 -7.21
CA MET A 502 1.35 22.88 -8.55
C MET A 502 2.41 23.36 -9.55
N ASP A 503 3.33 24.24 -9.14
CA ASP A 503 4.44 24.74 -9.97
C ASP A 503 5.23 23.61 -10.67
N HIS A 504 5.32 22.42 -10.05
CA HIS A 504 6.03 21.26 -10.61
C HIS A 504 5.35 20.61 -11.81
N PHE A 505 4.03 20.79 -11.99
CA PHE A 505 3.30 20.24 -13.15
C PHE A 505 2.61 21.29 -14.00
N ILE A 506 2.52 22.56 -13.57
CA ILE A 506 1.83 23.61 -14.32
C ILE A 506 2.43 23.86 -15.70
N ALA A 507 3.76 23.84 -15.86
CA ALA A 507 4.39 23.99 -17.18
C ALA A 507 3.93 22.91 -18.18
N ARG A 508 3.78 21.67 -17.71
CA ARG A 508 3.24 20.55 -18.50
C ARG A 508 1.79 20.80 -18.90
N GLU A 509 0.96 21.28 -17.99
CA GLU A 509 -0.45 21.55 -18.28
C GLU A 509 -0.63 22.79 -19.18
N ARG A 510 0.23 23.81 -19.07
CA ARG A 510 0.30 24.94 -20.03
C ARG A 510 0.57 24.45 -21.45
N ALA A 511 1.56 23.58 -21.62
CA ALA A 511 1.86 23.00 -22.94
C ALA A 511 0.68 22.17 -23.49
N ARG A 512 -0.02 21.41 -22.64
CA ARG A 512 -1.25 20.69 -23.05
C ARG A 512 -2.38 21.63 -23.46
N ALA A 513 -2.63 22.67 -22.67
CA ALA A 513 -3.65 23.66 -22.99
C ALA A 513 -3.35 24.34 -24.34
N LEU A 514 -2.10 24.76 -24.56
CA LEU A 514 -1.66 25.33 -25.83
C LEU A 514 -1.85 24.37 -27.02
N MET A 515 -1.60 23.06 -26.85
CA MET A 515 -1.87 22.08 -27.91
C MET A 515 -3.35 21.98 -28.26
N VAL A 516 -4.25 22.17 -27.29
CA VAL A 516 -5.70 22.19 -27.51
C VAL A 516 -6.11 23.51 -28.17
N MET A 517 -5.65 24.64 -27.65
CA MET A 517 -5.91 25.97 -28.19
C MET A 517 -5.42 26.08 -29.65
N ALA A 518 -4.22 25.57 -29.96
CA ALA A 518 -3.67 25.61 -31.31
C ALA A 518 -4.44 24.73 -32.33
N LYS A 519 -5.23 23.75 -31.87
CA LYS A 519 -6.13 22.98 -32.73
C LYS A 519 -7.47 23.68 -32.94
N ALA A 520 -7.94 24.43 -31.95
CA ALA A 520 -9.23 25.11 -31.98
C ALA A 520 -9.18 26.43 -32.76
N TYR A 521 -8.08 27.18 -32.64
CA TYR A 521 -7.92 28.51 -33.21
C TYR A 521 -6.92 28.52 -34.38
N ARG A 522 -7.13 29.43 -35.33
CA ARG A 522 -6.15 29.69 -36.42
C ARG A 522 -5.04 30.64 -35.95
N THR A 523 -5.40 31.67 -35.20
CA THR A 523 -4.51 32.71 -34.68
C THR A 523 -4.93 33.09 -33.27
N LEU A 524 -3.99 33.37 -32.37
CA LEU A 524 -4.27 33.74 -30.97
C LEU A 524 -3.43 34.94 -30.52
N PRO A 525 -4.05 35.98 -29.92
CA PRO A 525 -3.30 37.05 -29.27
C PRO A 525 -2.47 36.54 -28.09
N LEU A 526 -1.25 37.06 -27.92
CA LEU A 526 -0.39 36.71 -26.78
C LEU A 526 -1.01 37.15 -25.45
N SER A 527 -1.76 38.25 -25.44
CA SER A 527 -2.54 38.71 -24.28
C SER A 527 -3.59 37.70 -23.81
N PHE A 528 -4.25 37.01 -24.75
CA PHE A 528 -5.19 35.95 -24.41
C PHE A 528 -4.46 34.75 -23.77
N ILE A 529 -3.32 34.34 -24.34
CA ILE A 529 -2.51 33.24 -23.80
C ILE A 529 -1.95 33.59 -22.41
N HIS A 530 -1.51 34.83 -22.23
CA HIS A 530 -1.00 35.36 -20.96
C HIS A 530 -2.06 35.25 -19.85
N ASN A 531 -3.27 35.77 -20.11
CA ASN A 531 -4.37 35.74 -19.14
C ASN A 531 -4.90 34.31 -18.89
N GLU A 532 -5.14 33.54 -19.95
CA GLU A 532 -5.80 32.23 -19.87
C GLU A 532 -4.90 31.16 -19.22
N LEU A 533 -3.57 31.25 -19.40
CA LEU A 533 -2.61 30.29 -18.85
C LEU A 533 -1.89 30.81 -17.60
N ALA A 534 -2.40 31.90 -17.03
CA ALA A 534 -1.94 32.50 -15.78
C ALA A 534 -0.43 32.76 -15.77
N PHE A 535 0.10 33.43 -16.81
CA PHE A 535 1.48 33.93 -16.80
C PHE A 535 1.57 35.25 -16.05
N ASP A 536 2.69 35.54 -15.37
CA ASP A 536 2.82 36.81 -14.64
C ASP A 536 2.97 37.99 -15.61
N THR A 537 3.73 37.79 -16.69
CA THR A 537 4.03 38.84 -17.68
C THR A 537 3.93 38.33 -19.12
N HIS A 538 3.65 39.26 -20.05
CA HIS A 538 3.67 38.96 -21.48
C HIS A 538 5.03 38.41 -21.96
N ALA A 539 6.13 38.91 -21.39
CA ALA A 539 7.47 38.42 -21.68
C ALA A 539 7.66 36.95 -21.29
N GLN A 540 7.17 36.53 -20.12
CA GLN A 540 7.22 35.12 -19.71
C GLN A 540 6.40 34.22 -20.64
N ALA A 541 5.22 34.67 -21.07
CA ALA A 541 4.39 33.92 -22.01
C ALA A 541 5.11 33.72 -23.36
N ARG A 542 5.75 34.78 -23.87
CA ARG A 542 6.59 34.71 -25.08
C ARG A 542 7.77 33.76 -24.89
N ASP A 543 8.53 33.92 -23.82
CA ASP A 543 9.74 33.13 -23.57
C ASP A 543 9.39 31.65 -23.41
N PHE A 544 8.27 31.34 -22.75
CA PHE A 544 7.72 29.99 -22.69
C PHE A 544 7.42 29.43 -24.09
N LEU A 545 6.74 30.19 -24.95
CA LEU A 545 6.47 29.77 -26.33
C LEU A 545 7.76 29.53 -27.13
N MET A 546 8.76 30.39 -26.98
CA MET A 546 10.07 30.24 -27.63
C MET A 546 10.81 28.99 -27.14
N GLU A 547 10.86 28.77 -25.83
CA GLU A 547 11.50 27.59 -25.21
C GLU A 547 10.84 26.26 -25.64
N HIS A 548 9.55 26.34 -26.01
CA HIS A 548 8.76 25.20 -26.50
C HIS A 548 8.71 25.09 -28.03
N ARG A 549 9.56 25.85 -28.75
CA ARG A 549 9.61 25.91 -30.22
C ARG A 549 8.24 26.23 -30.84
N ALA A 550 7.41 26.97 -30.11
CA ALA A 550 6.05 27.34 -30.49
C ALA A 550 5.91 28.84 -30.79
N GLY A 551 6.98 29.64 -30.77
CA GLY A 551 6.94 31.09 -31.00
C GLY A 551 6.76 31.52 -32.47
N PHE A 552 5.75 31.00 -33.16
CA PHE A 552 5.43 31.38 -34.55
C PHE A 552 4.51 32.61 -34.56
N PHE A 553 5.08 33.82 -34.55
CA PHE A 553 4.31 35.06 -34.54
C PHE A 553 4.12 35.62 -35.96
N GLN A 554 2.92 36.10 -36.27
CA GLN A 554 2.65 36.80 -37.54
C GLN A 554 3.32 38.18 -37.59
N ASN A 555 3.44 38.82 -36.43
CA ASN A 555 4.05 40.13 -36.22
C ASN A 555 5.22 40.02 -35.21
N PRO A 556 6.35 39.40 -35.57
CA PRO A 556 7.45 39.16 -34.63
C PRO A 556 8.08 40.44 -34.06
N ASN A 557 7.99 41.57 -34.79
CA ASN A 557 8.59 42.85 -34.43
C ASN A 557 7.66 43.77 -33.61
N SER A 558 6.40 43.38 -33.37
CA SER A 558 5.49 44.17 -32.54
C SER A 558 5.83 44.05 -31.06
N PRO A 559 5.39 44.99 -30.20
CA PRO A 559 5.45 44.80 -28.76
C PRO A 559 4.71 43.53 -28.34
N ASP A 560 5.10 42.92 -27.21
CA ASP A 560 4.59 41.62 -26.76
C ASP A 560 3.06 41.64 -26.53
N GLU A 561 2.47 42.78 -26.17
CA GLU A 561 1.02 42.95 -25.97
C GLU A 561 0.22 42.75 -27.26
N GLU A 562 0.81 43.10 -28.40
CA GLU A 562 0.16 43.05 -29.73
C GLU A 562 0.52 41.79 -30.51
N LYS A 563 1.41 40.94 -29.99
CA LYS A 563 1.86 39.74 -30.71
C LYS A 563 0.73 38.76 -30.95
N ILE A 564 0.64 38.26 -32.18
CA ILE A 564 -0.35 37.27 -32.62
C ILE A 564 0.37 35.99 -33.01
N LEU A 565 0.03 34.91 -32.31
CA LEU A 565 0.52 33.56 -32.54
C LEU A 565 -0.22 32.90 -33.71
N ASP A 566 0.51 32.39 -34.70
CA ASP A 566 -0.01 31.48 -35.72
C ASP A 566 -0.07 30.06 -35.16
N CYS A 567 -1.28 29.52 -35.02
CA CYS A 567 -1.51 28.23 -34.37
C CYS A 567 -1.23 27.03 -35.29
N LYS A 568 -1.21 27.23 -36.62
CA LYS A 568 -1.05 26.16 -37.60
C LYS A 568 0.28 25.40 -37.47
N PRO A 569 1.46 26.07 -37.38
CA PRO A 569 2.73 25.38 -37.17
C PRO A 569 2.98 24.95 -35.71
N VAL A 570 2.23 25.52 -34.75
CA VAL A 570 2.43 25.28 -33.31
C VAL A 570 2.03 23.87 -32.92
N GLY A 571 0.90 23.37 -33.41
CA GLY A 571 0.33 22.09 -32.95
C GLY A 571 1.27 20.90 -33.09
N THR A 572 1.93 20.73 -34.24
CA THR A 572 2.85 19.61 -34.48
C THR A 572 4.16 19.76 -33.72
N THR A 573 4.69 20.98 -33.65
CA THR A 573 5.98 21.27 -33.03
C THR A 573 5.89 21.13 -31.51
N LEU A 574 4.82 21.66 -30.93
CA LEU A 574 4.57 21.58 -29.50
C LEU A 574 4.30 20.14 -29.04
N ALA A 575 3.63 19.32 -29.86
CA ALA A 575 3.43 17.90 -29.56
C ALA A 575 4.76 17.13 -29.47
N GLN A 576 5.74 17.44 -30.34
CA GLN A 576 7.07 16.84 -30.28
C GLN A 576 7.82 17.28 -29.03
N VAL A 577 7.84 18.58 -28.72
CA VAL A 577 8.49 19.10 -27.52
C VAL A 577 7.84 18.57 -26.25
N PHE A 578 6.52 18.40 -26.24
CA PHE A 578 5.80 17.81 -25.13
C PHE A 578 6.25 16.37 -24.86
N GLU A 579 6.41 15.56 -25.92
CA GLU A 579 6.92 14.20 -25.81
C GLU A 579 8.40 14.15 -25.37
N GLU A 580 9.23 15.09 -25.81
CA GLU A 580 10.64 15.19 -25.41
C GLU A 580 10.81 15.61 -23.94
N LYS A 581 10.11 16.66 -23.50
CA LYS A 581 10.28 17.28 -22.18
C LYS A 581 9.42 16.65 -21.08
N TYR A 582 8.19 16.22 -21.38
CA TYR A 582 7.18 15.92 -20.36
C TYR A 582 6.65 14.48 -20.35
N ARG A 583 7.05 13.62 -21.29
CA ARG A 583 6.58 12.23 -21.37
C ARG A 583 7.04 11.37 -20.18
N LYS A 584 8.30 11.52 -19.76
CA LYS A 584 8.86 10.79 -18.61
C LYS A 584 8.77 11.67 -17.37
N VAL A 585 7.91 11.30 -16.42
CA VAL A 585 7.94 11.90 -15.08
C VAL A 585 9.19 11.34 -14.38
N GLN A 586 10.24 12.15 -14.24
CA GLN A 586 11.38 11.80 -13.40
C GLN A 586 11.00 12.00 -11.93
N ILE A 587 10.23 11.07 -11.35
CA ILE A 587 10.11 11.01 -9.89
C ILE A 587 11.35 10.28 -9.38
N LYS A 588 12.39 11.02 -9.01
CA LYS A 588 13.45 10.44 -8.17
C LYS A 588 12.87 10.25 -6.77
N GLY A 589 12.90 9.01 -6.27
CA GLY A 589 12.45 8.69 -4.91
C GLY A 589 10.95 8.52 -4.73
N ALA A 590 10.24 7.93 -5.71
CA ALA A 590 8.90 7.40 -5.45
C ALA A 590 9.01 6.25 -4.42
N VAL A 591 8.26 6.37 -3.32
CA VAL A 591 7.92 5.26 -2.42
C VAL A 591 6.89 4.39 -3.13
#